data_AF-X0M8Y9-F1
#
_entry.id   AF-X0M8Y9-F1
#
_cell.length_a   1.000
_cell.length_b   1.000
_cell.length_c   1.000
_cell.angle_alpha   90.00
_cell.angle_beta   90.00
_cell.angle_gamma   90.00
#
_symmetry.space_group_name_H-M   'P 1'
#
loop_
_entity.id
_entity.type
_entity.pdbx_description
1 polymer ?
#
loop_
_entity_poly.entity_id
_entity_poly.type
_entity_poly.pdbx_seq_one_letter_code
_entity_poly.pdbx_strand_id
1 'polypeptide(L)'
;MGGGPISPSSKPIPNALLTLRHATIDDLDDITWIAVNGSPDDPGTDYRFPYRDKYPGDFWKWTRIEHEELFERPDKLVILVVTALVLDNGEVVHQPVSYGVWDLKVTSDFIPGDHGIKERCDANKKHMEAYAKALPAGLKKYFKGSGQSKFRYGRLLRILTFGGGEQLV
;
A
#
# COMPACT_ATOMS: atom_id res chain seq x y z
N MET A 1 8.96 -9.49 -9.89
CA MET A 1 8.70 -9.99 -8.52
C MET A 1 9.31 -9.00 -7.55
N GLY A 2 8.50 -8.38 -6.69
CA GLY A 2 8.93 -7.27 -5.82
C GLY A 2 9.94 -7.72 -4.77
N GLY A 3 11.13 -7.10 -4.75
CA GLY A 3 12.16 -7.40 -3.77
C GLY A 3 12.00 -6.54 -2.54
N GLY A 4 11.59 -7.17 -1.43
CA GLY A 4 11.71 -6.66 -0.08
C GLY A 4 12.50 -7.65 0.78
N PRO A 5 13.21 -7.21 1.82
CA PRO A 5 14.11 -8.06 2.60
C PRO A 5 13.39 -9.13 3.45
N ILE A 6 12.07 -9.02 3.65
CA ILE A 6 11.34 -9.86 4.61
C ILE A 6 10.01 -10.27 3.99
N SER A 7 9.86 -11.54 3.63
CA SER A 7 8.52 -12.12 3.46
C SER A 7 7.93 -12.31 4.86
N PRO A 8 6.63 -12.04 5.07
CA PRO A 8 5.84 -12.75 6.07
C PRO A 8 6.13 -14.24 5.92
N SER A 9 7.02 -14.78 6.76
CA SER A 9 7.51 -16.15 6.67
C SER A 9 6.50 -17.15 7.23
N SER A 10 5.48 -16.64 7.91
CA SER A 10 4.61 -17.40 8.76
C SER A 10 3.31 -17.73 8.05
N LYS A 11 3.01 -19.03 7.95
CA LYS A 11 1.74 -19.50 7.42
C LYS A 11 0.62 -19.06 8.37
N PRO A 12 -0.50 -18.52 7.85
CA PRO A 12 -1.68 -18.25 8.66
C PRO A 12 -2.16 -19.52 9.35
N ILE A 13 -2.57 -19.40 10.61
CA ILE A 13 -3.24 -20.48 11.33
C ILE A 13 -4.60 -20.70 10.66
N PRO A 14 -4.90 -21.91 10.14
CA PRO A 14 -6.16 -22.17 9.46
C PRO A 14 -7.36 -21.87 10.36
N ASN A 15 -8.41 -21.27 9.79
CA ASN A 15 -9.67 -20.91 10.47
C ASN A 15 -9.53 -19.90 11.62
N ALA A 16 -8.35 -19.31 11.85
CA ALA A 16 -8.22 -18.20 12.79
C ALA A 16 -8.95 -16.95 12.26
N LEU A 17 -9.55 -16.19 13.17
CA LEU A 17 -10.26 -14.96 12.82
C LEU A 17 -9.27 -13.87 12.40
N LEU A 18 -9.61 -13.16 11.32
CA LEU A 18 -8.93 -11.94 10.94
C LEU A 18 -9.36 -10.79 11.87
N THR A 19 -8.41 -9.92 12.21
CA THR A 19 -8.66 -8.75 13.07
C THR A 19 -8.38 -7.47 12.31
N LEU A 20 -9.30 -6.50 12.35
CA LEU A 20 -9.09 -5.15 11.82
C LEU A 20 -8.69 -4.21 12.95
N ARG A 21 -7.60 -3.45 12.78
CA ARG A 21 -7.15 -2.44 13.75
C ARG A 21 -6.49 -1.26 13.06
N HIS A 22 -6.26 -0.17 13.80
CA HIS A 22 -5.36 0.89 13.35
C HIS A 22 -3.94 0.33 13.24
N ALA A 23 -3.22 0.76 12.21
CA ALA A 23 -1.82 0.46 12.05
C ALA A 23 -0.98 1.26 13.08
N THR A 24 0.12 0.68 13.53
CA THR A 24 1.19 1.36 14.25
C THR A 24 2.41 1.48 13.34
N ILE A 25 3.40 2.28 13.74
CA ILE A 25 4.64 2.42 12.98
C ILE A 25 5.41 1.09 12.87
N ASP A 26 5.20 0.18 13.83
CA ASP A 26 5.80 -1.16 13.81
C ASP A 26 5.28 -2.01 12.63
N ASP A 27 4.10 -1.68 12.09
CA ASP A 27 3.55 -2.35 10.90
C ASP A 27 4.17 -1.86 9.58
N LEU A 28 5.03 -0.83 9.60
CA LEU A 28 5.52 -0.15 8.39
C LEU A 28 6.19 -1.10 7.39
N ASP A 29 7.04 -2.01 7.87
CA ASP A 29 7.76 -2.93 7.00
C ASP A 29 6.82 -3.98 6.39
N ASP A 30 5.86 -4.51 7.16
CA ASP A 30 4.82 -5.42 6.66
C ASP A 30 3.91 -4.72 5.63
N ILE A 31 3.49 -3.48 5.91
CA ILE A 31 2.71 -2.65 4.99
C ILE A 31 3.48 -2.41 3.69
N THR A 32 4.77 -2.06 3.80
CA THR A 32 5.65 -1.84 2.65
C THR A 32 5.77 -3.13 1.83
N TRP A 33 5.91 -4.28 2.49
CA TRP A 33 5.95 -5.56 1.82
C TRP A 33 4.65 -5.89 1.09
N ILE A 34 3.51 -5.68 1.74
CA ILE A 34 2.18 -5.84 1.11
C ILE A 34 2.05 -4.90 -0.09
N ALA A 35 2.54 -3.66 -0.01
CA ALA A 35 2.47 -2.70 -1.12
C ALA A 35 3.32 -3.15 -2.32
N VAL A 36 4.57 -3.56 -2.06
CA VAL A 36 5.53 -3.98 -3.09
C VAL A 36 5.09 -5.29 -3.77
N ASN A 37 4.56 -6.24 -3.00
CA ASN A 37 4.20 -7.58 -3.48
C ASN A 37 2.73 -7.74 -3.86
N GLY A 38 1.86 -6.86 -3.39
CA GLY A 38 0.45 -6.81 -3.77
C GLY A 38 0.15 -5.99 -5.03
N SER A 39 1.19 -5.63 -5.80
CA SER A 39 1.08 -4.82 -7.02
C SER A 39 1.63 -5.44 -8.32
N PRO A 40 1.74 -6.77 -8.51
CA PRO A 40 2.25 -7.30 -9.77
C PRO A 40 1.35 -6.96 -10.96
N ASP A 41 0.04 -6.86 -10.74
CA ASP A 41 -0.97 -6.61 -11.78
C ASP A 41 -1.62 -5.21 -11.70
N ASP A 42 -1.08 -4.29 -10.89
CA ASP A 42 -1.59 -2.91 -10.84
C ASP A 42 -1.05 -2.11 -12.03
N PRO A 43 -1.88 -1.76 -13.04
CA PRO A 43 -1.41 -1.05 -14.23
C PRO A 43 -0.84 0.33 -13.90
N GLY A 44 -1.28 0.95 -12.80
CA GLY A 44 -0.72 2.21 -12.32
C GLY A 44 0.69 2.06 -11.76
N THR A 45 1.01 0.90 -11.18
CA THR A 45 2.34 0.56 -10.69
C THR A 45 3.26 0.19 -11.86
N ASP A 46 2.80 -0.61 -12.82
CA ASP A 46 3.57 -0.92 -14.04
C ASP A 46 3.94 0.31 -14.84
N TYR A 47 2.98 1.21 -15.02
CA TYR A 47 3.20 2.45 -15.75
C TYR A 47 4.25 3.32 -15.07
N ARG A 48 4.15 3.50 -13.74
CA ARG A 48 5.04 4.38 -12.97
C ARG A 48 6.44 3.78 -12.76
N PHE A 49 6.50 2.48 -12.51
CA PHE A 49 7.70 1.76 -12.06
C PHE A 49 8.08 0.61 -13.01
N PRO A 50 8.39 0.90 -14.28
CA PRO A 50 8.70 -0.13 -15.27
C PRO A 50 10.05 -0.82 -15.01
N TYR A 51 10.91 -0.27 -14.16
CA TYR A 51 12.24 -0.82 -13.87
C TYR A 51 12.34 -1.43 -12.47
N ARG A 52 11.22 -1.61 -11.76
CA ARG A 52 11.21 -2.15 -10.39
C ARG A 52 11.84 -3.54 -10.25
N ASP A 53 11.74 -4.38 -11.27
CA ASP A 53 12.37 -5.71 -11.26
C ASP A 53 13.90 -5.61 -11.45
N LYS A 54 14.39 -4.55 -12.11
CA LYS A 54 15.82 -4.28 -12.27
C LYS A 54 16.42 -3.58 -11.04
N TYR A 55 15.62 -2.76 -10.36
CA TYR A 55 16.01 -2.00 -9.17
C TYR A 55 15.09 -2.27 -7.97
N PRO A 56 15.00 -3.54 -7.51
CA PRO A 56 14.03 -3.91 -6.47
C PRO A 56 14.28 -3.24 -5.12
N GLY A 57 15.56 -3.08 -4.73
CA GLY A 57 15.91 -2.40 -3.48
C GLY A 57 15.56 -0.91 -3.49
N ASP A 58 15.60 -0.28 -4.67
CA ASP A 58 15.20 1.12 -4.82
C ASP A 58 13.67 1.26 -4.76
N PHE A 59 12.94 0.36 -5.42
CA PHE A 59 11.48 0.29 -5.31
C PHE A 59 11.03 0.09 -3.85
N TRP A 60 11.66 -0.82 -3.12
CA TRP A 60 11.41 -1.01 -1.68
C TRP A 60 11.69 0.26 -0.88
N LYS A 61 12.90 0.83 -1.01
CA LYS A 61 13.33 2.02 -0.26
C LYS A 61 12.32 3.16 -0.42
N TRP A 62 11.98 3.51 -1.67
CA TRP A 62 11.08 4.63 -1.93
C TRP A 62 9.63 4.32 -1.55
N THR A 63 9.19 3.07 -1.69
CA THR A 63 7.86 2.65 -1.22
C THR A 63 7.77 2.76 0.30
N ARG A 64 8.81 2.35 1.03
CA ARG A 64 8.87 2.46 2.49
C ARG A 64 8.78 3.90 2.95
N ILE A 65 9.58 4.79 2.35
CA ILE A 65 9.55 6.23 2.64
C ILE A 65 8.15 6.82 2.37
N GLU A 66 7.53 6.48 1.23
CA GLU A 66 6.17 6.94 0.92
C GLU A 66 5.15 6.50 1.98
N HIS A 67 5.28 5.29 2.54
CA HIS A 67 4.37 4.81 3.58
C HIS A 67 4.68 5.39 4.95
N GLU A 68 5.95 5.64 5.26
CA GLU A 68 6.38 6.32 6.49
C GLU A 68 5.78 7.73 6.60
N GLU A 69 5.80 8.50 5.49
CA GLU A 69 5.16 9.82 5.40
C GLU A 69 3.65 9.81 5.70
N LEU A 70 2.97 8.66 5.55
CA LEU A 70 1.54 8.54 5.89
C LEU A 70 1.33 8.52 7.40
N PHE A 71 2.24 7.92 8.16
CA PHE A 71 2.18 7.87 9.62
C PHE A 71 2.47 9.23 10.27
N GLU A 72 3.14 10.15 9.56
CA GLU A 72 3.39 11.52 10.02
C GLU A 72 2.15 12.42 10.00
N ARG A 73 1.02 11.94 9.47
CA ARG A 73 -0.22 12.73 9.27
C ARG A 73 -1.46 12.10 9.94
N PRO A 74 -1.41 11.72 11.22
CA PRO A 74 -2.50 11.02 11.89
C PRO A 74 -3.77 11.88 12.05
N ASP A 75 -3.67 13.20 11.89
CA ASP A 75 -4.80 14.14 11.94
C ASP A 75 -5.60 14.22 10.63
N LYS A 76 -5.09 13.60 9.56
CA LYS A 76 -5.69 13.57 8.21
C LYS A 76 -5.92 12.15 7.72
N LEU A 77 -4.99 11.25 7.99
CA LEU A 77 -5.01 9.89 7.47
C LEU A 77 -5.30 8.89 8.57
N VAL A 78 -6.12 7.89 8.26
CA VAL A 78 -6.29 6.68 9.07
C VAL A 78 -5.76 5.50 8.28
N ILE A 79 -4.78 4.82 8.85
CA ILE A 79 -4.23 3.59 8.28
C ILE A 79 -4.84 2.43 9.06
N LEU A 80 -5.56 1.55 8.36
CA LEU A 80 -6.12 0.33 8.91
C LEU A 80 -5.33 -0.86 8.39
N VAL A 81 -5.06 -1.83 9.25
CA VAL A 81 -4.50 -3.13 8.89
C VAL A 81 -5.47 -4.24 9.26
N VAL A 82 -5.54 -5.24 8.39
CA VAL A 82 -6.13 -6.54 8.74
C VAL A 82 -4.97 -7.46 9.09
N THR A 83 -5.03 -8.06 10.28
CA THR A 83 -4.03 -9.02 10.75
C THR A 83 -4.58 -10.44 10.77
N ALA A 84 -3.74 -11.41 10.41
CA ALA A 84 -3.99 -12.84 10.64
C ALA A 84 -3.12 -13.34 11.80
N LEU A 85 -3.59 -14.36 12.51
CA LEU A 85 -2.73 -15.11 13.42
C LEU A 85 -1.80 -16.00 12.60
N VAL A 86 -0.51 -15.88 12.85
CA VAL A 86 0.53 -16.67 12.19
C VAL A 86 1.46 -17.27 13.22
N LEU A 87 2.12 -18.38 12.87
CA LEU A 87 3.16 -18.97 13.70
C LEU A 87 4.52 -18.43 13.25
N ASP A 88 5.14 -17.58 14.08
CA ASP A 88 6.49 -17.06 13.84
C ASP A 88 7.43 -17.54 14.95
N ASN A 89 8.50 -18.24 14.59
CA ASN A 89 9.48 -18.80 15.52
C ASN A 89 8.89 -19.59 16.71
N GLY A 90 7.73 -20.22 16.52
CA GLY A 90 7.02 -20.98 17.56
C GLY A 90 6.06 -20.15 18.42
N GLU A 91 5.98 -18.83 18.20
CA GLU A 91 5.05 -17.93 18.86
C GLU A 91 3.88 -17.57 17.94
N VAL A 92 2.72 -17.37 18.55
CA VAL A 92 1.52 -16.92 17.83
C VAL A 92 1.50 -15.41 17.81
N VAL A 93 1.62 -14.81 16.63
CA VAL A 93 1.67 -13.35 16.45
C VAL A 93 0.57 -12.87 15.50
N HIS A 94 0.15 -11.61 15.68
CA HIS A 94 -0.78 -10.93 14.78
C HIS A 94 0.00 -10.23 13.67
N GLN A 95 0.06 -10.84 12.48
CA GLN A 95 0.77 -10.29 11.34
C GLN A 95 -0.17 -9.55 10.39
N PRO A 96 0.13 -8.31 9.97
CA PRO A 96 -0.58 -7.64 8.89
C PRO A 96 -0.57 -8.46 7.60
N VAL A 97 -1.75 -8.67 7.01
CA VAL A 97 -1.93 -9.35 5.72
C VAL A 97 -2.58 -8.44 4.67
N SER A 98 -3.07 -7.28 5.10
CA SER A 98 -3.73 -6.29 4.26
C SER A 98 -3.73 -4.95 4.97
N TYR A 99 -3.75 -3.87 4.20
CA TYR A 99 -3.91 -2.53 4.74
C TYR A 99 -4.75 -1.64 3.82
N GLY A 100 -5.23 -0.53 4.37
CA GLY A 100 -5.84 0.54 3.62
C GLY A 100 -5.67 1.89 4.28
N VAL A 101 -5.50 2.92 3.47
CA VAL A 101 -5.25 4.29 3.91
C VAL A 101 -6.47 5.14 3.61
N TRP A 102 -7.01 5.83 4.59
CA TRP A 102 -8.23 6.62 4.47
C TRP A 102 -7.97 8.09 4.76
N ASP A 103 -8.38 8.96 3.85
CA ASP A 103 -8.39 10.40 4.06
C ASP A 103 -9.67 10.81 4.80
N LEU A 104 -9.50 11.29 6.04
CA LEU A 104 -10.57 11.79 6.90
C LEU A 104 -11.02 13.21 6.53
N LYS A 105 -10.18 13.98 5.84
CA LYS A 105 -10.39 15.39 5.49
C LYS A 105 -10.11 15.60 4.00
N VAL A 106 -11.02 15.09 3.17
CA VAL A 106 -11.02 15.21 1.69
C VAL A 106 -10.93 16.65 1.17
N THR A 107 -11.07 17.65 2.04
CA THR A 107 -11.06 19.08 1.71
C THR A 107 -9.69 19.76 1.79
N SER A 108 -8.62 19.09 2.24
CA SER A 108 -7.28 19.69 2.23
C SER A 108 -6.47 19.25 1.02
N ASP A 109 -5.72 20.18 0.42
CA ASP A 109 -4.87 19.88 -0.72
C ASP A 109 -3.87 18.78 -0.35
N PHE A 110 -4.00 17.61 -0.99
CA PHE A 110 -3.00 16.56 -0.92
C PHE A 110 -1.73 17.08 -1.60
N ILE A 111 -0.69 17.35 -0.83
CA ILE A 111 0.65 17.63 -1.34
C ILE A 111 1.41 16.29 -1.29
N PRO A 112 1.63 15.63 -2.45
CA PRO A 112 2.52 14.48 -2.51
C PRO A 112 3.93 14.90 -2.10
N GLY A 113 4.67 14.02 -1.42
CA GLY A 113 6.10 14.22 -1.17
C GLY A 113 6.91 14.27 -2.47
N ASP A 114 8.19 14.61 -2.37
CA ASP A 114 9.13 14.61 -3.52
C ASP A 114 9.34 13.17 -4.08
N HIS A 115 8.98 12.14 -3.27
CA HIS A 115 9.01 10.71 -3.61
C HIS A 115 10.31 10.24 -4.28
N GLY A 116 11.42 10.94 -4.05
CA GLY A 116 12.72 10.68 -4.66
C GLY A 116 12.72 10.75 -6.18
N ILE A 117 11.83 11.51 -6.82
CA ILE A 117 11.62 11.41 -8.28
C ILE A 117 12.90 11.67 -9.09
N LYS A 118 13.86 12.40 -8.52
CA LYS A 118 15.17 12.66 -9.15
C LYS A 118 16.18 11.54 -8.91
N GLU A 119 16.09 10.85 -7.78
CA GLU A 119 17.06 9.90 -7.24
C GLU A 119 16.73 8.45 -7.55
N ARG A 120 15.44 8.13 -7.68
CA ARG A 120 14.97 6.77 -7.91
C ARG A 120 15.26 6.27 -9.33
N CYS A 121 15.72 5.04 -9.44
CA CYS A 121 16.09 4.32 -10.65
C CYS A 121 15.01 3.35 -11.13
N ASP A 122 14.09 2.94 -10.25
CA ASP A 122 12.99 2.02 -10.53
C ASP A 122 11.85 2.64 -11.36
N ALA A 123 11.73 3.98 -11.34
CA ALA A 123 10.63 4.74 -11.93
C ALA A 123 10.96 5.37 -13.28
N ASN A 124 9.91 5.59 -14.08
CA ASN A 124 9.97 6.48 -15.24
C ASN A 124 9.44 7.87 -14.85
N LYS A 125 10.32 8.88 -14.82
CA LYS A 125 9.99 10.25 -14.38
C LYS A 125 8.84 10.87 -15.17
N LYS A 126 8.80 10.69 -16.49
CA LYS A 126 7.71 11.22 -17.34
C LYS A 126 6.37 10.59 -17.00
N HIS A 127 6.37 9.28 -16.69
CA HIS A 127 5.16 8.57 -16.31
C HIS A 127 4.67 8.99 -14.93
N MET A 128 5.59 9.16 -13.97
CA MET A 128 5.27 9.70 -12.64
C MET A 128 4.62 11.07 -12.73
N GLU A 129 5.21 11.99 -13.50
CA GLU A 129 4.65 13.34 -13.71
C GLU A 129 3.28 13.31 -14.40
N ALA A 130 3.12 12.48 -15.44
CA ALA A 130 1.85 12.33 -16.14
C ALA A 130 0.75 11.78 -15.22
N TYR A 131 1.10 10.77 -14.41
CA TYR A 131 0.20 10.17 -13.43
C TYR A 131 -0.21 11.16 -12.34
N ALA A 132 0.75 11.90 -11.78
CA ALA A 132 0.50 12.94 -10.78
C ALA A 132 -0.41 14.06 -11.30
N LYS A 133 -0.29 14.44 -12.58
CA LYS A 133 -1.19 15.42 -13.23
C LYS A 133 -2.58 14.86 -13.50
N ALA A 134 -2.67 13.59 -13.90
CA ALA A 134 -3.94 12.96 -14.28
C ALA A 134 -4.86 12.70 -13.07
N LEU A 135 -4.29 12.35 -11.91
CA LEU A 135 -5.05 12.00 -10.71
C LEU A 135 -6.02 13.12 -10.23
N PRO A 136 -5.56 14.36 -9.95
CA PRO A 136 -6.45 15.45 -9.54
C PRO A 136 -7.48 15.80 -10.62
N ALA A 137 -7.09 15.73 -11.90
CA ALA A 137 -7.97 16.01 -13.03
C ALA A 137 -9.10 14.96 -13.13
N GLY A 138 -8.78 13.68 -12.95
CA GLY A 138 -9.75 12.59 -12.90
C GLY A 138 -10.70 12.73 -11.72
N LEU A 139 -10.18 13.01 -10.52
CA LEU A 139 -10.99 13.25 -9.33
C LEU A 139 -12.00 14.39 -9.55
N LYS A 140 -11.51 15.54 -10.04
CA LYS A 140 -12.34 16.70 -10.35
C LYS A 140 -13.36 16.42 -11.47
N LYS A 141 -13.03 15.60 -12.45
CA LYS A 141 -13.95 15.29 -13.56
C LYS A 141 -15.08 14.37 -13.11
N TYR A 142 -14.76 13.30 -12.38
CA TYR A 142 -15.72 12.23 -12.11
C TYR A 142 -16.45 12.36 -10.77
N PHE A 143 -15.89 13.09 -9.80
CA PHE A 143 -16.43 13.14 -8.43
C PHE A 143 -16.87 14.52 -7.95
N LYS A 144 -16.74 15.56 -8.79
CA LYS A 144 -17.16 16.93 -8.46
C LYS A 144 -18.69 17.10 -8.32
N GLY A 145 -19.50 16.17 -8.85
CA GLY A 145 -20.96 16.21 -8.79
C GLY A 145 -21.59 15.45 -7.62
N SER A 146 -20.84 14.57 -6.96
CA SER A 146 -21.30 13.75 -5.85
C SER A 146 -20.88 14.46 -4.55
N GLY A 147 -21.84 15.07 -3.85
CA GLY A 147 -21.65 16.12 -2.85
C GLY A 147 -20.46 15.99 -1.88
N GLN A 148 -19.87 17.15 -1.58
CA GLN A 148 -18.78 17.39 -0.63
C GLN A 148 -19.01 16.87 0.81
N SER A 149 -20.16 16.25 1.10
CA SER A 149 -20.54 15.78 2.44
C SER A 149 -20.40 14.26 2.66
N LYS A 150 -20.02 13.44 1.67
CA LYS A 150 -20.06 11.97 1.81
C LYS A 150 -18.85 11.18 1.36
N PHE A 151 -17.79 11.80 0.85
CA PHE A 151 -16.62 11.05 0.41
C PHE A 151 -15.57 11.00 1.52
N ARG A 152 -15.35 9.81 2.07
CA ARG A 152 -14.10 9.42 2.74
C ARG A 152 -13.31 8.66 1.69
N TYR A 153 -12.24 9.24 1.17
CA TYR A 153 -11.44 8.56 0.16
C TYR A 153 -10.54 7.53 0.84
N GLY A 154 -10.79 6.26 0.59
CA GLY A 154 -9.81 5.20 0.80
C GLY A 154 -8.83 5.21 -0.36
N ARG A 155 -7.56 5.56 -0.12
CA ARG A 155 -6.47 5.09 -0.97
C ARG A 155 -6.26 3.61 -0.63
N LEU A 156 -6.94 2.78 -1.42
CA LEU A 156 -6.71 1.36 -1.64
C LEU A 156 -6.83 0.44 -0.40
N LEU A 157 -7.94 -0.29 -0.30
CA LEU A 157 -8.02 -1.50 0.53
C LEU A 157 -7.34 -2.64 -0.26
N ARG A 158 -6.12 -3.04 0.10
CA ARG A 158 -5.42 -4.16 -0.55
C ARG A 158 -5.53 -5.43 0.29
N ILE A 159 -6.52 -6.27 -0.01
CA ILE A 159 -6.62 -7.62 0.58
C ILE A 159 -5.71 -8.56 -0.20
N LEU A 160 -4.61 -9.04 0.40
CA LEU A 160 -3.95 -10.25 -0.08
C LEU A 160 -4.70 -11.45 0.50
N THR A 161 -5.44 -12.17 -0.34
CA THR A 161 -5.87 -13.52 -0.01
C THR A 161 -4.69 -14.46 -0.27
N PHE A 162 -4.14 -15.07 0.78
CA PHE A 162 -3.23 -16.21 0.64
C PHE A 162 -4.02 -17.41 0.12
N GLY A 163 -4.18 -17.49 -1.20
CA GLY A 163 -4.74 -18.64 -1.90
C GLY A 163 -3.68 -19.73 -1.99
N GLY A 164 -3.60 -20.57 -0.96
CA GLY A 164 -2.99 -21.89 -1.10
C GLY A 164 -3.79 -22.67 -2.15
N GLY A 165 -3.14 -22.99 -3.26
CA GLY A 165 -3.70 -23.91 -4.24
C GLY A 165 -3.90 -25.27 -3.61
N GLU A 166 -5.14 -25.64 -3.38
CA GLU A 166 -5.58 -27.03 -3.43
C GLU A 166 -6.70 -27.10 -4.46
N GLN A 167 -6.38 -27.71 -5.61
CA GLN A 167 -7.39 -28.38 -6.41
C GLN A 167 -8.02 -29.44 -5.52
N LEU A 168 -9.32 -29.33 -5.27
CA LEU A 168 -10.12 -30.43 -4.75
C LEU A 168 -11.20 -30.77 -5.78
N VAL A 169 -10.91 -31.88 -6.46
CA VAL A 169 -11.71 -32.76 -7.33
C VAL A 169 -12.07 -32.24 -8.72
#